data_AF-A0A971JEK0-F1
#
_entry.id   AF-A0A971JEK0-F1
#
_cell.length_a   1.000
_cell.length_b   1.000
_cell.length_c   1.000
_cell.angle_alpha   90.00
_cell.angle_beta   90.00
_cell.angle_gamma   90.00
#
_symmetry.space_group_name_H-M   'P 1'
#
loop_
_entity.id
_entity.type
_entity.pdbx_description
1 polymer ?
#
loop_
_entity_poly.entity_id
_entity_poly.type
_entity_poly.pdbx_seq_one_letter_code
_entity_poly.pdbx_strand_id
1 'polypeptide(L)'
;MSSKGQTILICDDSLLVRKKMKDYLNELGDFNVIEASNGESSIDMFRQNNPDLVFLDIVMPDKNGIDALNEMRKINSEAKIVMLSSSGTRKHLKESMDAGASDFIQKPWEESQIEHIVKNVFK
;
A
#
# COMPACT_ATOMS: atom_id res chain seq x y z
N MET A 1 2.07 -1.67 -21.12
CA MET A 1 2.77 -2.44 -20.07
C MET A 1 2.05 -3.77 -19.93
N SER A 2 2.76 -4.90 -19.89
CA SER A 2 2.14 -6.20 -19.64
C SER A 2 2.10 -6.41 -18.13
N SER A 3 1.01 -5.97 -17.49
CA SER A 3 0.78 -6.05 -16.05
C SER A 3 0.19 -7.39 -15.60
N LYS A 4 0.31 -8.42 -16.44
CA LYS A 4 -0.39 -9.69 -16.24
C LYS A 4 0.34 -10.53 -15.18
N GLY A 5 -0.26 -10.62 -13.99
CA GLY A 5 0.22 -11.47 -12.89
C GLY A 5 0.89 -10.74 -11.73
N GLN A 6 1.08 -9.42 -11.82
CA GLN A 6 1.59 -8.61 -10.70
C GLN A 6 0.52 -8.50 -9.61
N THR A 7 0.93 -8.66 -8.36
CA THR A 7 0.05 -8.64 -7.19
C THR A 7 0.19 -7.32 -6.45
N ILE A 8 -0.94 -6.65 -6.21
CA ILE A 8 -1.00 -5.39 -5.44
C ILE A 8 -1.82 -5.64 -4.18
N LEU A 9 -1.26 -5.35 -3.01
CA LEU A 9 -1.96 -5.39 -1.73
C LEU A 9 -2.43 -3.99 -1.35
N ILE A 10 -3.73 -3.84 -1.10
CA ILE A 10 -4.31 -2.62 -0.52
C ILE A 10 -4.68 -2.90 0.93
N CYS A 11 -4.20 -2.09 1.86
CA CYS A 11 -4.54 -2.18 3.27
C CYS A 11 -5.14 -0.88 3.79
N ASP A 12 -6.40 -0.95 4.21
CA ASP A 12 -7.15 0.18 4.76
C ASP A 12 -8.37 -0.33 5.55
N ASP A 13 -8.67 0.25 6.71
CA ASP A 13 -9.83 -0.13 7.51
C ASP A 13 -11.17 0.31 6.87
N SER A 14 -11.13 1.31 5.98
CA SER A 14 -12.27 1.75 5.19
C SER A 14 -12.50 0.90 3.94
N LEU A 15 -13.61 0.15 3.95
CA LEU A 15 -14.08 -0.59 2.76
C LEU A 15 -14.24 0.31 1.53
N LEU A 16 -14.68 1.56 1.72
CA LEU A 16 -14.89 2.50 0.61
C LEU A 16 -13.56 2.91 -0.04
N VAL A 17 -12.52 3.12 0.77
CA VAL A 17 -11.18 3.46 0.28
C VAL A 17 -10.59 2.29 -0.49
N ARG A 18 -10.67 1.07 0.04
CA ARG A 18 -10.20 -0.14 -0.65
C ARG A 18 -10.91 -0.36 -1.97
N LYS A 19 -12.24 -0.25 -1.99
CA LYS A 19 -13.03 -0.38 -3.21
C LYS A 19 -12.62 0.65 -4.25
N LYS A 20 -12.54 1.93 -3.87
CA LYS A 20 -12.13 3.00 -4.79
C LYS A 20 -10.74 2.76 -5.38
N MET A 21 -9.77 2.37 -4.54
CA MET A 21 -8.42 2.07 -5.01
C MET A 21 -8.40 0.85 -5.94
N LYS A 22 -9.12 -0.21 -5.59
CA LYS A 22 -9.22 -1.42 -6.41
C LYS A 22 -9.86 -1.15 -7.77
N ASP A 23 -10.97 -0.42 -7.79
CA ASP A 23 -11.66 -0.03 -9.03
C ASP A 23 -10.68 0.73 -9.94
N TYR A 24 -9.95 1.70 -9.38
CA TYR A 24 -8.96 2.46 -10.14
C TYR A 24 -7.75 1.62 -10.63
N LEU A 25 -7.21 0.73 -9.80
CA LEU A 25 -6.13 -0.17 -10.23
C LEU A 25 -6.56 -1.11 -11.35
N ASN A 26 -7.80 -1.60 -11.32
CA ASN A 26 -8.36 -2.43 -12.38
C ASN A 26 -8.54 -1.66 -13.71
N GLU A 27 -8.77 -0.35 -13.64
CA GLU A 27 -8.78 0.51 -14.84
C GLU A 27 -7.37 0.72 -15.42
N LEU A 28 -6.34 0.73 -14.56
CA LEU A 28 -4.94 0.89 -14.98
C LEU A 28 -4.33 -0.37 -15.61
N GLY A 29 -4.81 -1.56 -15.25
CA GLY A 29 -4.28 -2.81 -15.81
C GLY A 29 -4.83 -4.08 -15.16
N ASP A 30 -4.40 -5.21 -15.70
CA ASP A 30 -4.82 -6.56 -15.27
C ASP A 30 -3.99 -7.04 -14.06
N PHE A 31 -4.17 -6.39 -12.90
CA PHE A 31 -3.47 -6.73 -11.65
C PHE A 31 -4.25 -7.73 -10.79
N ASN A 32 -3.53 -8.57 -10.06
CA ASN A 32 -4.11 -9.34 -8.96
C ASN A 32 -4.20 -8.46 -7.71
N VAL A 33 -5.34 -7.79 -7.52
CA VAL A 33 -5.55 -6.89 -6.38
C VAL A 33 -6.11 -7.67 -5.18
N ILE A 34 -5.30 -7.75 -4.12
CA ILE A 34 -5.67 -8.35 -2.83
C ILE A 34 -5.86 -7.25 -1.78
N GLU A 35 -6.67 -7.53 -0.76
CA GLU A 35 -7.12 -6.53 0.20
C GLU A 35 -6.94 -7.03 1.64
N ALA A 36 -6.52 -6.12 2.51
CA ALA A 36 -6.46 -6.29 3.96
C ALA A 36 -7.17 -5.12 4.66
N SER A 37 -7.75 -5.34 5.84
CA SER A 37 -8.57 -4.34 6.54
C SER A 37 -7.96 -3.84 7.85
N ASN A 38 -6.76 -4.32 8.21
CA ASN A 38 -6.01 -3.91 9.40
C ASN A 38 -4.55 -4.34 9.27
N GLY A 39 -3.70 -3.82 10.16
CA GLY A 39 -2.27 -4.10 10.14
C GLY A 39 -1.91 -5.58 10.23
N GLU A 40 -2.59 -6.38 11.07
CA GLU A 40 -2.26 -7.80 11.22
C GLU A 40 -2.57 -8.60 9.95
N SER A 41 -3.79 -8.46 9.44
CA SER A 41 -4.21 -9.10 8.19
C SER A 41 -3.33 -8.68 7.00
N SER A 42 -2.82 -7.44 7.01
CA SER A 42 -1.91 -6.97 5.96
C SER A 42 -0.57 -7.70 5.98
N ILE A 43 0.00 -7.95 7.17
CA ILE A 43 1.25 -8.68 7.33
C ILE A 43 1.06 -10.14 6.90
N ASP A 44 -0.06 -10.76 7.29
CA ASP A 44 -0.36 -12.14 6.91
C ASP A 44 -0.54 -12.29 5.40
N MET A 45 -1.31 -11.40 4.78
CA MET A 45 -1.48 -11.37 3.32
C MET A 45 -0.15 -11.11 2.61
N PHE A 46 0.68 -10.22 3.15
CA PHE A 46 2.01 -9.95 2.62
C PHE A 46 2.90 -11.19 2.64
N ARG A 47 2.94 -11.94 3.75
CA ARG A 47 3.71 -13.20 3.85
C ARG A 47 3.21 -14.26 2.87
N GLN A 48 1.89 -14.38 2.73
CA GLN A 48 1.28 -15.45 1.93
C GLN A 48 1.38 -15.20 0.43
N ASN A 49 1.28 -13.94 0.00
CA ASN A 49 1.14 -13.59 -1.42
C ASN A 49 2.38 -12.91 -2.02
N ASN A 50 3.34 -12.46 -1.19
CA ASN A 50 4.54 -11.74 -1.61
C ASN A 50 4.24 -10.64 -2.67
N PRO A 51 3.38 -9.65 -2.34
CA PRO A 51 2.92 -8.65 -3.30
C PRO A 51 4.08 -7.79 -3.83
N ASP A 52 3.98 -7.39 -5.09
CA ASP A 52 4.97 -6.54 -5.75
C ASP A 52 4.85 -5.07 -5.31
N LEU A 53 3.64 -4.65 -4.94
CA LEU A 53 3.31 -3.31 -4.47
C LEU A 53 2.28 -3.38 -3.34
N VAL A 54 2.51 -2.58 -2.29
CA VAL A 54 1.58 -2.41 -1.17
C VAL A 54 1.19 -0.95 -1.05
N PHE A 55 -0.12 -0.67 -0.97
CA PHE A 55 -0.66 0.59 -0.48
C PHE A 55 -1.16 0.39 0.95
N LEU A 56 -0.58 1.12 1.91
CA LEU A 56 -0.81 0.88 3.33
C LEU A 56 -1.27 2.15 4.05
N ASP A 57 -2.47 2.12 4.64
CA ASP A 57 -2.90 3.20 5.52
C ASP A 57 -2.13 3.19 6.85
N ILE A 58 -1.92 4.39 7.42
CA ILE A 58 -1.25 4.55 8.71
C ILE A 58 -2.20 4.33 9.87
N VAL A 59 -3.40 4.89 9.82
CA VAL A 59 -4.29 4.99 10.98
C VAL A 59 -5.33 3.88 10.90
N MET A 60 -4.97 2.72 11.42
CA MET A 60 -5.85 1.56 11.53
C MET A 60 -6.01 1.15 13.00
N PRO A 61 -7.13 0.51 13.38
CA PRO A 61 -7.31 -0.04 14.71
C PRO A 61 -6.28 -1.15 15.01
N ASP A 62 -6.03 -1.35 16.31
CA ASP A 62 -5.12 -2.35 16.88
C ASP A 62 -3.65 -2.20 16.47
N LYS A 63 -3.31 -2.54 15.22
CA LYS A 63 -1.96 -2.41 14.65
C LYS A 63 -1.97 -1.38 13.53
N ASN A 64 -1.23 -0.30 13.75
CA ASN A 64 -1.13 0.79 12.79
C ASN A 64 -0.24 0.41 11.59
N GLY A 65 -0.29 1.22 10.53
CA GLY A 65 0.45 0.97 9.30
C GLY A 65 1.97 1.07 9.43
N ILE A 66 2.49 1.87 10.35
CA ILE A 66 3.95 2.00 10.54
C ILE A 66 4.49 0.74 11.21
N ASP A 67 3.76 0.17 12.17
CA ASP A 67 4.11 -1.11 12.77
C ASP A 67 4.05 -2.24 11.73
N ALA A 68 3.01 -2.24 10.88
CA ALA A 68 2.89 -3.20 9.79
C ALA A 68 4.04 -3.06 8.76
N LEU A 69 4.40 -1.84 8.38
CA LEU A 69 5.55 -1.55 7.51
C LEU A 69 6.85 -2.13 8.10
N ASN A 70 7.12 -1.91 9.38
CA ASN A 70 8.31 -2.44 10.04
C ASN A 70 8.36 -3.97 10.01
N GLU A 71 7.23 -4.66 10.22
CA GLU A 71 7.16 -6.12 10.13
C GLU A 71 7.34 -6.61 8.68
N MET A 72 6.70 -5.97 7.71
CA MET A 72 6.87 -6.29 6.28
C MET A 72 8.32 -6.12 5.83
N ARG A 73 9.01 -5.09 6.33
CA ARG A 73 10.43 -4.84 6.03
C ARG A 73 11.36 -5.92 6.58
N LYS A 74 11.03 -6.54 7.72
CA LYS A 74 11.76 -7.71 8.25
C LYS A 74 11.55 -8.95 7.37
N ILE A 75 10.40 -9.06 6.71
CA ILE A 75 10.07 -10.17 5.81
C ILE A 75 10.73 -9.98 4.45
N ASN A 76 10.65 -8.77 3.89
CA ASN A 76 11.25 -8.40 2.61
C ASN A 76 11.67 -6.93 2.62
N SER A 77 12.99 -6.69 2.64
CA SER A 77 13.57 -5.34 2.67
C SER A 77 13.33 -4.56 1.38
N GLU A 78 13.14 -5.25 0.25
CA GLU A 78 13.06 -4.65 -1.08
C GLU A 78 11.64 -4.37 -1.57
N ALA A 79 10.63 -4.87 -0.85
CA ALA A 79 9.23 -4.75 -1.23
C ALA A 79 8.82 -3.28 -1.42
N LYS A 80 7.98 -2.98 -2.42
CA LYS A 80 7.50 -1.61 -2.64
C LYS A 80 6.29 -1.36 -1.77
N ILE A 81 6.45 -0.51 -0.76
CA ILE A 81 5.40 -0.20 0.21
C ILE A 81 5.20 1.31 0.22
N VAL A 82 4.04 1.75 -0.26
CA VAL A 82 3.64 3.16 -0.32
C VAL A 82 2.62 3.43 0.78
N MET A 83 2.90 4.41 1.62
CA MET A 83 1.93 4.84 2.61
C MET A 83 0.82 5.64 1.95
N LEU A 84 -0.43 5.33 2.25
CA LEU A 84 -1.60 6.02 1.71
C LEU A 84 -2.53 6.40 2.86
N SER A 85 -2.47 7.63 3.35
CA SER A 85 -3.23 7.99 4.57
C SER A 85 -3.83 9.39 4.58
N SER A 86 -4.96 9.54 5.28
CA SER A 86 -5.55 10.84 5.60
C SER A 86 -4.71 11.61 6.64
N SER A 87 -3.93 10.90 7.46
CA SER A 87 -3.11 11.46 8.53
C SER A 87 -1.67 11.71 8.09
N GLY A 88 -1.48 12.70 7.21
CA GLY A 88 -0.19 13.12 6.66
C GLY A 88 0.60 14.09 7.54
N THR A 89 0.63 13.88 8.87
CA THR A 89 1.43 14.76 9.74
C THR A 89 2.92 14.63 9.41
N ARG A 90 3.71 15.71 9.62
CA ARG A 90 5.17 15.65 9.41
C ARG A 90 5.84 14.53 10.20
N LYS A 91 5.29 14.20 11.37
CA LYS A 91 5.75 13.10 12.21
C LYS A 91 5.56 11.76 11.51
N HIS A 92 4.33 11.46 11.08
CA HIS A 92 4.03 10.20 10.39
C HIS A 92 4.81 10.03 9.09
N LEU A 93 4.93 11.10 8.30
CA LEU A 93 5.75 11.09 7.09
C LEU A 93 7.18 10.68 7.43
N LYS A 94 7.81 11.38 8.38
CA LYS A 94 9.18 11.08 8.81
C LYS A 94 9.32 9.63 9.30
N GLU A 95 8.44 9.20 10.20
CA GLU A 95 8.48 7.84 10.76
C GLU A 95 8.33 6.77 9.67
N SER A 96 7.42 6.97 8.70
CA SER A 96 7.25 6.02 7.60
C SER A 96 8.46 5.97 6.66
N MET A 97 9.08 7.12 6.36
CA MET A 97 10.26 7.16 5.50
C MET A 97 11.48 6.56 6.21
N ASP A 98 11.66 6.84 7.50
CA ASP A 98 12.72 6.25 8.33
C ASP A 98 12.56 4.72 8.45
N ALA A 99 11.32 4.20 8.44
CA ALA A 99 11.01 2.78 8.39
C ALA A 99 11.15 2.14 6.99
N GLY A 100 11.50 2.94 5.96
CA GLY A 100 11.76 2.45 4.61
C GLY A 100 10.53 2.39 3.71
N ALA A 101 9.49 3.19 3.94
CA ALA A 101 8.44 3.40 2.95
C ALA A 101 9.04 3.90 1.63
N SER A 102 8.50 3.41 0.52
CA SER A 102 8.92 3.78 -0.84
C SER A 102 8.39 5.16 -1.24
N ASP A 103 7.19 5.50 -0.79
CA ASP A 103 6.57 6.81 -1.02
C ASP A 103 5.43 7.05 0.00
N PHE A 104 4.90 8.26 -0.01
CA PHE A 104 3.76 8.67 0.81
C PHE A 104 2.75 9.46 -0.04
N ILE A 105 1.48 9.04 0.00
CA ILE A 105 0.35 9.71 -0.64
C ILE A 105 -0.67 10.10 0.42
N GLN A 106 -1.02 11.39 0.45
CA GLN A 106 -2.07 11.90 1.32
C GLN A 106 -3.45 11.69 0.70
N LYS A 107 -4.44 11.30 1.50
CA LYS A 107 -5.84 11.25 1.08
C LYS A 107 -6.51 12.64 1.27
N PRO A 108 -7.41 13.06 0.36
CA PRO A 108 -7.77 12.40 -0.90
C PRO A 108 -6.62 12.49 -1.91
N TRP A 109 -6.46 11.45 -2.73
CA TRP A 109 -5.41 11.37 -3.76
C TRP A 109 -5.95 11.77 -5.13
N GLU A 110 -5.06 12.25 -5.98
CA GLU A 110 -5.28 12.34 -7.41
C GLU A 110 -4.92 11.01 -8.07
N GLU A 111 -5.70 10.59 -9.06
CA GLU A 111 -5.48 9.37 -9.85
C GLU A 111 -4.07 9.33 -10.46
N SER A 112 -3.59 10.48 -10.93
CA SER A 112 -2.24 10.68 -11.47
C SER A 112 -1.11 10.24 -10.52
N GLN A 113 -1.31 10.38 -9.20
CA GLN A 113 -0.32 9.97 -8.19
C GLN A 113 -0.19 8.44 -8.16
N ILE A 114 -1.33 7.73 -8.17
CA ILE A 114 -1.36 6.26 -8.15
C ILE A 114 -0.83 5.73 -9.48
N GLU A 115 -1.23 6.32 -10.60
CA GLU A 115 -0.70 5.99 -11.92
C GLU A 115 0.83 6.11 -11.97
N HIS A 116 1.38 7.18 -11.40
CA HIS A 116 2.83 7.39 -11.32
C HIS A 116 3.55 6.29 -10.53
N ILE A 117 3.02 5.90 -9.36
CA ILE A 117 3.56 4.80 -8.56
C ILE A 117 3.54 3.50 -9.35
N VAL A 118 2.38 3.12 -9.90
CA VAL A 118 2.19 1.88 -10.64
C VAL A 118 3.15 1.82 -11.83
N LYS A 119 3.27 2.91 -12.60
CA LYS A 119 4.22 3.02 -13.72
C LYS A 119 5.67 2.91 -13.27
N ASN A 120 6.02 3.47 -12.12
CA ASN A 120 7.40 3.41 -11.63
C ASN A 120 7.80 2.01 -11.17
N VAL A 121 6.87 1.27 -10.57
CA VAL A 121 7.10 -0.08 -10.05
C VAL A 121 7.08 -1.12 -11.16
N PHE A 122 6.15 -1.02 -12.11
CA PHE A 122 5.88 -2.06 -13.13
C PHE A 122 6.33 -1.68 -14.55
N LYS A 123 7.44 -0.94 -14.69
CA LYS A 123 7.99 -0.52 -15.98
C LYS A 123 8.17 -1.68 -16.96
#